data_AF-A0A015ILT3-F1
#
_entry.id   AF-A0A015ILT3-F1
#
_cell.length_a   1.000
_cell.length_b   1.000
_cell.length_c   1.000
_cell.angle_alpha   90.00
_cell.angle_beta   90.00
_cell.angle_gamma   90.00
#
_symmetry.space_group_name_H-M   'P 1'
#
loop_
_entity.id
_entity.type
_entity.pdbx_description
1 polymer ?
#
loop_
_entity_poly.entity_id
_entity_poly.type
_entity_poly.pdbx_seq_one_letter_code
_entity_poly.pdbx_strand_id
1 'polypeptide(L)'
;MACIDKCDENGEILRQDPQVSPIGCFVRNNSTYDKFNGLAMLNSPSRPSLIFPDPYTTQNNRIVGFCLKTCIDLKFNYAAVENGINCRCGYADALQSYTKVDDDNTCNILCTSNTLTGKVTYPCGGKGAYTIYKAELQYYTPPYNITIEDKLNIMYNIDKDKKMYPYYKGCIQDDKYCGKRVLGNSCLSSESMTVDECIDNCRKDNYKFAGLEARTQCFCGNSYNSINRLIGSEQCRASCPGNNSQICGGIWALSLYEVPLPLPADDTTDTTGLKIGLSIGIPAFIIVVIVIAFLFIRRRSRHNKNEYDEDDNDENDNYEDDNDKAHR
;
A
#
# COMPACT_ATOMS: atom_id res chain seq x y z
N MET A 1 0.23 21.86 11.28
CA MET A 1 1.38 22.72 11.65
C MET A 1 2.45 22.50 10.60
N ALA A 2 3.11 23.55 10.09
CA ALA A 2 4.14 23.42 9.05
C ALA A 2 5.27 22.48 9.47
N CYS A 3 5.86 21.78 8.50
CA CYS A 3 7.00 20.91 8.75
C CYS A 3 8.20 21.71 9.25
N ILE A 4 8.75 21.30 10.39
CA ILE A 4 9.94 21.91 10.97
C ILE A 4 11.09 20.93 10.84
N ASP A 5 11.91 21.12 9.80
CA ASP A 5 13.17 20.41 9.65
C ASP A 5 14.25 21.03 10.55
N LYS A 6 15.15 20.21 11.09
CA LYS A 6 16.42 20.70 11.66
C LYS A 6 17.50 20.66 10.57
N CYS A 7 18.35 21.68 10.54
CA CYS A 7 19.34 21.87 9.47
C CYS A 7 20.76 21.89 10.03
N ASP A 8 21.73 21.51 9.21
CA ASP A 8 23.13 21.75 9.48
C ASP A 8 23.58 23.16 9.05
N GLU A 9 24.88 23.44 9.18
CA GLU A 9 25.50 24.72 8.81
C GLU A 9 25.37 25.06 7.32
N ASN A 10 25.15 24.06 6.45
CA ASN A 10 24.96 24.23 5.01
C ASN A 10 23.48 24.33 4.64
N GLY A 11 22.57 24.31 5.62
CA GLY A 11 21.13 24.32 5.42
C GLY A 11 20.56 22.98 4.94
N GLU A 12 21.34 21.90 4.96
CA GLU A 12 20.85 20.55 4.66
C GLU A 12 20.12 19.97 5.86
N ILE A 13 19.05 19.25 5.59
CA ILE A 13 18.21 18.64 6.62
C ILE A 13 19.00 17.52 7.32
N LEU A 14 19.07 17.62 8.65
CA LEU A 14 19.67 16.60 9.50
C LEU A 14 18.85 15.31 9.45
N ARG A 15 19.50 14.21 9.10
CA ARG A 15 18.88 12.87 9.07
C ARG A 15 19.46 11.99 10.16
N GLN A 16 18.71 10.98 10.55
CA GLN A 16 19.25 9.91 11.38
C GLN A 16 19.97 8.90 10.48
N ASP A 17 21.30 8.82 10.61
CA ASP A 17 22.11 7.78 9.99
C ASP A 17 22.26 6.64 11.01
N PRO A 18 21.98 5.37 10.66
CA PRO A 18 22.11 4.27 11.60
C PRO A 18 23.57 4.03 12.01
N GLN A 19 23.82 3.90 13.31
CA GLN A 19 25.12 3.49 13.85
C GLN A 19 25.39 2.03 13.47
N VAL A 20 26.17 1.82 12.42
CA VAL A 20 26.51 0.50 11.90
C VAL A 20 28.01 0.28 11.87
N SER A 21 28.42 -0.99 11.98
CA SER A 21 29.81 -1.40 11.81
C SER A 21 29.97 -2.19 10.52
N PRO A 22 31.01 -1.91 9.72
CA PRO A 22 31.30 -2.71 8.54
C PRO A 22 31.76 -4.11 8.95
N ILE A 23 31.57 -5.09 8.05
CA ILE A 23 32.20 -6.40 8.19
C ILE A 23 33.69 -6.35 7.80
N GLY A 24 34.10 -5.33 7.04
CA GLY A 24 35.50 -5.08 6.68
C GLY A 24 35.67 -4.36 5.35
N CYS A 25 36.93 -4.21 4.95
CA CYS A 25 37.34 -3.75 3.64
C CYS A 25 37.61 -4.94 2.71
N PHE A 26 37.17 -4.85 1.46
CA PHE A 26 37.26 -5.93 0.49
C PHE A 26 37.68 -5.41 -0.87
N VAL A 27 38.39 -6.24 -1.63
CA VAL A 27 38.66 -6.04 -3.06
C VAL A 27 38.09 -7.19 -3.85
N ARG A 28 37.68 -6.93 -5.10
CA ARG A 28 37.18 -7.98 -5.99
C ARG A 28 38.32 -8.98 -6.25
N ASN A 29 38.04 -10.26 -6.11
CA ASN A 29 39.02 -11.31 -6.43
C ASN A 29 39.02 -11.64 -7.93
N ASN A 30 39.83 -12.61 -8.34
CA ASN A 30 39.92 -13.06 -9.73
C ASN A 30 38.73 -13.94 -10.18
N SER A 31 37.62 -13.95 -9.44
CA SER A 31 36.38 -14.63 -9.87
C SER A 31 35.87 -14.01 -11.17
N THR A 32 35.45 -14.88 -12.09
CA THR A 32 34.78 -14.48 -13.33
C THR A 32 33.43 -13.80 -13.05
N TYR A 33 32.77 -14.16 -11.95
CA TYR A 33 31.48 -13.63 -11.55
C TYR A 33 31.62 -12.61 -10.44
N ASP A 34 30.95 -11.49 -10.61
CA ASP A 34 30.75 -10.49 -9.57
C ASP A 34 29.42 -10.75 -8.87
N LYS A 35 29.46 -11.18 -7.60
CA LYS A 35 28.26 -11.53 -6.82
C LYS A 35 27.69 -10.36 -6.03
N PHE A 36 28.26 -9.16 -6.12
CA PHE A 36 27.66 -7.92 -5.63
C PHE A 36 26.85 -7.21 -6.72
N ASN A 37 26.42 -7.93 -7.76
CA ASN A 37 25.57 -7.44 -8.85
C ASN A 37 24.07 -7.62 -8.58
N GLY A 38 23.66 -7.77 -7.32
CA GLY A 38 22.31 -8.20 -6.96
C GLY A 38 21.21 -7.29 -7.51
N LEU A 39 21.42 -5.98 -7.56
CA LEU A 39 20.46 -5.03 -8.14
C LEU A 39 20.25 -5.26 -9.63
N ALA A 40 21.33 -5.52 -10.37
CA ALA A 40 21.23 -5.83 -11.80
C ALA A 40 20.40 -7.09 -12.06
N MET A 41 20.43 -8.07 -11.13
CA MET A 41 19.64 -9.30 -11.22
C MET A 41 18.13 -9.08 -11.04
N LEU A 42 17.70 -7.91 -10.53
CA LEU A 42 16.28 -7.58 -10.39
C LEU A 42 15.67 -7.03 -11.69
N ASN A 43 16.52 -6.62 -12.65
CA ASN A 43 16.07 -6.21 -13.97
C ASN A 43 15.46 -7.40 -14.71
N SER A 44 14.26 -7.20 -15.28
CA SER A 44 13.51 -8.27 -15.94
C SER A 44 12.92 -7.77 -17.26
N PRO A 45 13.00 -8.56 -18.34
CA PRO A 45 12.30 -8.25 -19.60
C PRO A 45 10.79 -8.11 -19.44
N SER A 46 10.19 -8.77 -18.44
CA SER A 46 8.76 -8.66 -18.13
C SER A 46 8.38 -7.33 -17.48
N ARG A 47 9.35 -6.60 -16.94
CA ARG A 47 9.18 -5.33 -16.22
C ARG A 47 10.14 -4.25 -16.78
N PRO A 48 10.08 -3.93 -18.09
CA PRO A 48 11.11 -3.10 -18.75
C PRO A 48 11.16 -1.65 -18.27
N SER A 49 10.12 -1.17 -17.59
CA SER A 49 10.06 0.17 -17.00
C SER A 49 10.73 0.26 -15.62
N LEU A 50 11.08 -0.87 -15.00
CA LEU A 50 11.84 -0.89 -13.75
C LEU A 50 13.31 -1.14 -14.07
N ILE A 51 14.16 -0.15 -13.76
CA ILE A 51 15.59 -0.22 -14.03
C ILE A 51 16.35 -0.02 -12.72
N PHE A 52 17.11 -1.03 -12.34
CA PHE A 52 17.98 -1.03 -11.17
C PHE A 52 19.45 -0.92 -11.64
N PRO A 53 20.06 0.27 -11.55
CA PRO A 53 21.48 0.44 -11.85
C PRO A 53 22.36 -0.31 -10.84
N ASP A 54 23.51 -0.81 -11.29
CA ASP A 54 24.52 -1.47 -10.45
C ASP A 54 25.95 -1.12 -10.93
N PRO A 55 26.79 -0.48 -10.10
CA PRO A 55 26.40 0.16 -8.84
C PRO A 55 25.35 1.25 -9.10
N TYR A 56 24.45 1.46 -8.15
CA TYR A 56 23.64 2.66 -8.18
C TYR A 56 24.39 3.76 -7.45
N THR A 57 24.50 4.92 -8.10
CA THR A 57 25.19 6.07 -7.53
C THR A 57 24.22 6.92 -6.72
N THR A 58 24.54 7.12 -5.45
CA THR A 58 23.78 8.02 -4.58
C THR A 58 24.18 9.46 -4.91
N GLN A 59 23.52 10.07 -5.91
CA GLN A 59 23.91 11.37 -6.47
C GLN A 59 24.06 12.51 -5.44
N ASN A 60 23.44 12.41 -4.26
CA ASN A 60 23.43 13.48 -3.26
C ASN A 60 23.58 13.03 -1.79
N ASN A 61 23.81 11.74 -1.51
CA ASN A 61 23.72 11.20 -0.16
C ASN A 61 24.92 10.30 0.16
N ARG A 62 25.93 10.85 0.86
CA ARG A 62 27.00 10.08 1.54
C ARG A 62 26.47 9.32 2.77
N ILE A 63 25.28 8.73 2.66
CA ILE A 63 24.58 8.12 3.78
C ILE A 63 24.68 6.61 3.56
N VAL A 64 25.59 5.96 4.29
CA VAL A 64 25.71 4.49 4.32
C VAL A 64 24.35 3.86 4.64
N GLY A 65 23.58 4.50 5.52
CA GLY A 65 22.20 4.13 5.80
C GLY A 65 21.29 4.03 4.57
N PHE A 66 21.47 4.84 3.52
CA PHE A 66 20.66 4.72 2.29
C PHE A 66 21.02 3.48 1.48
N CYS A 67 22.32 3.16 1.40
CA CYS A 67 22.82 1.93 0.81
C CYS A 67 22.23 0.70 1.51
N LEU A 68 22.33 0.70 2.83
CA LEU A 68 21.76 -0.36 3.67
C LEU A 68 20.26 -0.50 3.52
N LYS A 69 19.49 0.57 3.70
CA LYS A 69 18.03 0.54 3.59
C LYS A 69 17.58 0.03 2.23
N THR A 70 18.25 0.44 1.15
CA THR A 70 17.97 -0.06 -0.20
C THR A 70 18.18 -1.57 -0.32
N CYS A 71 19.33 -2.07 0.14
CA CYS A 71 19.62 -3.50 0.07
C CYS A 71 18.67 -4.31 0.97
N ILE A 72 18.32 -3.79 2.15
CA ILE A 72 17.35 -4.41 3.07
C ILE A 72 15.94 -4.45 2.46
N ASP A 73 15.49 -3.34 1.86
CA ASP A 73 14.18 -3.22 1.20
C ASP A 73 13.99 -4.25 0.08
N LEU A 74 15.09 -4.68 -0.54
CA LEU A 74 15.14 -5.65 -1.63
C LEU A 74 15.61 -7.04 -1.17
N LYS A 75 15.65 -7.27 0.15
CA LYS A 75 15.95 -8.56 0.80
C LYS A 75 17.34 -9.13 0.49
N PHE A 76 18.32 -8.28 0.21
CA PHE A 76 19.72 -8.69 0.12
C PHE A 76 20.33 -8.87 1.51
N ASN A 77 21.43 -9.63 1.58
CA ASN A 77 22.14 -9.92 2.83
C ASN A 77 23.27 -8.91 3.13
N TYR A 78 23.81 -8.30 2.08
CA TYR A 78 24.94 -7.38 2.18
C TYR A 78 24.72 -6.12 1.35
N ALA A 79 25.32 -5.04 1.83
CA ALA A 79 25.48 -3.79 1.10
C ALA A 79 26.99 -3.48 1.01
N ALA A 80 27.46 -3.07 -0.16
CA ALA A 80 28.85 -2.68 -0.39
C ALA A 80 28.90 -1.25 -0.91
N VAL A 81 29.76 -0.43 -0.29
CA VAL A 81 30.00 0.96 -0.69
C VAL A 81 31.39 1.10 -1.29
N GLU A 82 31.46 1.71 -2.46
CA GLU A 82 32.69 2.03 -3.18
C GLU A 82 32.73 3.54 -3.48
N ASN A 83 33.93 4.12 -3.46
CA ASN A 83 34.16 5.51 -3.86
C ASN A 83 33.25 6.54 -3.15
N GLY A 84 32.79 6.26 -1.93
CA GLY A 84 31.93 7.19 -1.18
C GLY A 84 30.45 7.21 -1.56
N ILE A 85 30.09 6.79 -2.78
CA ILE A 85 28.75 7.04 -3.34
C ILE A 85 28.17 5.87 -4.15
N ASN A 86 28.98 4.89 -4.53
CA ASN A 86 28.53 3.76 -5.32
C ASN A 86 28.08 2.67 -4.38
N CYS A 87 26.79 2.32 -4.42
CA CYS A 87 26.22 1.27 -3.62
C CYS A 87 25.89 0.05 -4.45
N ARG A 88 26.14 -1.12 -3.86
CA ARG A 88 25.89 -2.44 -4.45
C ARG A 88 25.25 -3.35 -3.41
N CYS A 89 24.44 -4.29 -3.86
CA CYS A 89 23.78 -5.25 -2.99
C CYS A 89 24.14 -6.69 -3.37
N GLY A 90 24.27 -7.56 -2.37
CA GLY A 90 24.65 -8.95 -2.56
C GLY A 90 23.84 -9.91 -1.69
N TYR A 91 23.59 -11.11 -2.21
CA TYR A 91 23.00 -12.22 -1.44
C TYR A 91 24.04 -12.86 -0.51
N ALA A 92 23.63 -13.88 0.25
CA ALA A 92 24.46 -14.55 1.24
C ALA A 92 25.81 -15.06 0.72
N ASP A 93 25.89 -15.40 -0.57
CA ASP A 93 27.10 -15.90 -1.23
C ASP A 93 27.98 -14.80 -1.85
N ALA A 94 27.61 -13.53 -1.70
CA ALA A 94 28.27 -12.40 -2.36
C ALA A 94 29.76 -12.25 -2.01
N LEU A 95 30.13 -12.60 -0.77
CA LEU A 95 31.52 -12.53 -0.30
C LEU A 95 32.46 -13.50 -1.04
N GLN A 96 31.95 -14.50 -1.76
CA GLN A 96 32.79 -15.47 -2.47
C GLN A 96 33.57 -14.86 -3.66
N SER A 97 33.10 -13.73 -4.23
CA SER A 97 33.81 -13.02 -5.30
C SER A 97 34.71 -11.89 -4.79
N TYR A 98 34.96 -11.83 -3.48
CA TYR A 98 35.70 -10.75 -2.82
C TYR A 98 36.70 -11.30 -1.80
N THR A 99 37.84 -10.64 -1.67
CA THR A 99 38.87 -10.96 -0.67
C THR A 99 38.92 -9.83 0.35
N LYS A 100 38.84 -10.19 1.63
CA LYS A 100 39.01 -9.23 2.72
C LYS A 100 40.46 -8.74 2.74
N VAL A 101 40.65 -7.44 2.93
CA VAL A 101 41.95 -6.80 3.09
C VAL A 101 42.00 -6.09 4.44
N ASP A 102 43.14 -6.21 5.12
CA ASP A 102 43.35 -5.66 6.47
C ASP A 102 44.34 -4.47 6.43
N ASP A 103 44.31 -3.67 5.35
CA ASP A 103 45.08 -2.44 5.20
C ASP A 103 44.18 -1.20 5.26
N ASP A 104 44.56 -0.25 6.11
CA ASP A 104 43.82 0.99 6.36
C ASP A 104 43.83 1.95 5.15
N ASN A 105 44.75 1.76 4.19
CA ASN A 105 44.85 2.62 3.01
C ASN A 105 43.93 2.20 1.87
N THR A 106 43.37 0.99 1.91
CA THR A 106 42.58 0.45 0.80
C THR A 106 41.14 0.98 0.83
N CYS A 107 40.46 0.95 1.98
CA CYS A 107 39.16 1.58 2.18
C CYS A 107 39.31 2.92 2.91
N ASN A 108 40.03 3.85 2.28
CA ASN A 108 40.43 5.12 2.87
C ASN A 108 39.41 6.27 2.71
N ILE A 109 38.28 6.04 2.02
CA ILE A 109 37.26 7.07 1.84
C ILE A 109 36.30 7.04 3.02
N LEU A 110 36.11 8.19 3.66
CA LEU A 110 35.14 8.36 4.75
C LEU A 110 33.89 9.12 4.25
N CYS A 111 32.72 8.59 4.59
CA CYS A 111 31.46 9.31 4.48
C CYS A 111 31.11 9.92 5.83
N THR A 112 30.78 11.20 5.82
CA THR A 112 30.46 11.95 7.03
C THR A 112 29.12 12.61 6.87
N SER A 113 28.22 12.39 7.82
CA SER A 113 26.85 12.90 7.84
C SER A 113 26.61 13.68 9.12
N ASN A 114 26.04 14.89 9.00
CA ASN A 114 25.51 15.62 10.14
C ASN A 114 24.12 15.04 10.48
N THR A 115 23.97 14.52 11.71
CA THR A 115 22.73 13.89 12.17
C THR A 115 22.13 14.63 13.36
N LEU A 116 20.89 14.29 13.70
CA LEU A 116 20.23 14.78 14.91
C LEU A 116 20.98 14.41 16.20
N THR A 117 21.79 13.35 16.16
CA THR A 117 22.60 12.86 17.29
C THR A 117 24.06 13.30 17.22
N GLY A 118 24.41 14.18 16.28
CA GLY A 118 25.77 14.66 16.06
C GLY A 118 26.37 14.20 14.73
N LYS A 119 27.66 14.48 14.55
CA LYS A 119 28.39 14.14 13.34
C LYS A 119 28.78 12.66 13.37
N VAL A 120 28.43 11.91 12.33
CA VAL A 120 28.76 10.48 12.22
C VAL A 120 29.60 10.24 10.99
N THR A 121 30.60 9.37 11.12
CA THR A 121 31.58 9.08 10.05
C THR A 121 31.72 7.57 9.88
N TYR A 122 31.67 7.12 8.63
CA TYR A 122 31.79 5.71 8.25
C TYR A 122 32.82 5.48 7.14
N PRO A 123 33.48 4.32 7.09
CA PRO A 123 34.23 3.91 5.92
C PRO A 123 33.30 3.64 4.72
N CYS A 124 33.67 4.12 3.55
CA CYS A 124 32.87 4.07 2.33
C CYS A 124 33.68 3.60 1.11
N GLY A 125 34.51 2.60 1.35
CA GLY A 125 35.35 1.98 0.35
C GLY A 125 36.53 2.85 -0.03
N GLY A 126 36.99 2.63 -1.26
CA GLY A 126 38.13 3.28 -1.89
C GLY A 126 38.08 2.99 -3.39
N LYS A 127 39.11 3.41 -4.12
CA LYS A 127 39.18 3.14 -5.56
C LYS A 127 39.39 1.64 -5.81
N GLY A 128 38.37 0.94 -6.32
CA GLY A 128 38.40 -0.51 -6.52
C GLY A 128 38.30 -1.30 -5.21
N ALA A 129 37.95 -0.63 -4.11
CA ALA A 129 37.84 -1.20 -2.78
C ALA A 129 36.47 -0.91 -2.18
N TYR A 130 35.92 -1.90 -1.49
CA TYR A 130 34.54 -1.91 -1.04
C TYR A 130 34.54 -2.04 0.48
N THR A 131 33.90 -1.08 1.15
CA THR A 131 33.50 -1.31 2.54
C THR A 131 32.17 -2.06 2.51
N ILE A 132 32.16 -3.26 3.07
CA ILE A 132 30.98 -4.11 3.08
C ILE A 132 30.33 -4.04 4.46
N TYR A 133 29.00 -4.01 4.47
CA TYR A 133 28.13 -4.04 5.63
C TYR A 133 27.13 -5.19 5.50
N LYS A 134 26.70 -5.75 6.63
CA LYS A 134 25.48 -6.56 6.63
C LYS A 134 24.28 -5.67 6.36
N ALA A 135 23.37 -6.12 5.50
CA ALA A 135 22.11 -5.45 5.25
C ALA A 135 21.13 -5.74 6.41
N GLU A 136 21.40 -5.14 7.56
CA GLU A 136 20.57 -5.22 8.76
C GLU A 136 20.69 -3.91 9.56
N LEU A 137 19.60 -3.48 10.18
CA LEU A 137 19.53 -2.20 10.89
C LEU A 137 18.60 -2.31 12.10
N GLN A 138 19.08 -1.92 13.28
CA GLN A 138 18.34 -2.08 14.55
C GLN A 138 16.98 -1.35 14.56
N TYR A 139 16.89 -0.18 13.94
CA TYR A 139 15.69 0.67 13.93
C TYR A 139 15.02 0.69 12.56
N TYR A 140 15.22 -0.35 11.76
CA TYR A 140 14.61 -0.43 10.44
C TYR A 140 14.19 -1.87 10.19
N THR A 141 12.88 -2.06 10.10
CA THR A 141 12.30 -3.38 9.85
C THR A 141 12.14 -3.59 8.33
N PRO A 142 12.78 -4.60 7.72
CA PRO A 142 12.54 -4.96 6.32
C PRO A 142 11.05 -5.28 6.06
N PRO A 143 10.60 -5.25 4.80
CA PRO A 143 9.31 -5.80 4.43
C PRO A 143 9.26 -7.31 4.73
N TYR A 144 8.36 -7.73 5.64
CA TYR A 144 8.35 -9.09 6.20
C TYR A 144 7.20 -9.99 5.70
N ASN A 145 6.19 -9.44 5.03
CA ASN A 145 4.99 -10.19 4.57
C ASN A 145 4.77 -10.16 3.05
N ILE A 146 5.83 -9.89 2.29
CA ILE A 146 5.77 -9.79 0.84
C ILE A 146 7.04 -10.39 0.23
N THR A 147 6.96 -11.16 -0.86
CA THR A 147 8.15 -11.65 -1.54
C THR A 147 8.82 -10.53 -2.34
N ILE A 148 10.06 -10.76 -2.80
CA ILE A 148 10.71 -9.79 -3.70
C ILE A 148 9.94 -9.66 -5.02
N GLU A 149 9.40 -10.76 -5.55
CA GLU A 149 8.63 -10.74 -6.80
C GLU A 149 7.33 -9.95 -6.65
N ASP A 150 6.60 -10.18 -5.56
CA ASP A 150 5.38 -9.42 -5.27
C ASP A 150 5.66 -7.91 -5.17
N LYS A 151 6.76 -7.53 -4.50
CA LYS A 151 7.16 -6.13 -4.38
C LYS A 151 7.46 -5.51 -5.75
N LEU A 152 8.19 -6.23 -6.61
CA LEU A 152 8.50 -5.76 -7.96
C LEU A 152 7.24 -5.67 -8.84
N ASN A 153 6.27 -6.58 -8.65
CA ASN A 153 4.98 -6.52 -9.31
C ASN A 153 4.16 -5.31 -8.88
N ILE A 154 4.13 -5.00 -7.58
CA ILE A 154 3.50 -3.78 -7.07
C ILE A 154 4.13 -2.54 -7.71
N MET A 155 5.47 -2.44 -7.68
CA MET A 155 6.18 -1.30 -8.27
C MET A 155 5.94 -1.16 -9.77
N TYR A 156 5.87 -2.27 -10.50
CA TYR A 156 5.60 -2.25 -11.93
C TYR A 156 4.16 -1.84 -12.26
N ASN A 157 3.20 -2.26 -11.43
CA ASN A 157 1.79 -2.02 -11.65
C ASN A 157 1.33 -0.65 -11.13
N ILE A 158 2.00 -0.06 -10.14
CA ILE A 158 1.55 1.20 -9.52
C ILE A 158 1.43 2.36 -10.53
N ASP A 159 2.31 2.41 -11.53
CA ASP A 159 2.27 3.41 -12.61
C ASP A 159 1.33 3.01 -13.76
N LYS A 160 1.11 1.70 -13.96
CA LYS A 160 0.37 1.15 -15.11
C LYS A 160 -1.12 0.98 -14.85
N ASP A 161 -1.47 0.55 -13.65
CA ASP A 161 -2.82 0.22 -13.24
C ASP A 161 -3.34 1.22 -12.21
N LYS A 162 -3.86 2.33 -12.72
CA LYS A 162 -4.56 3.35 -11.93
C LYS A 162 -5.90 2.84 -11.35
N LYS A 163 -6.35 1.62 -11.65
CA LYS A 163 -7.54 1.04 -11.00
C LYS A 163 -7.20 0.50 -9.61
N MET A 164 -6.03 -0.13 -9.46
CA MET A 164 -5.58 -0.65 -8.17
C MET A 164 -4.98 0.44 -7.27
N TYR A 165 -4.40 1.49 -7.86
CA TYR A 165 -3.80 2.62 -7.13
C TYR A 165 -4.31 3.98 -7.66
N PRO A 166 -5.62 4.28 -7.52
CA PRO A 166 -6.26 5.42 -8.21
C PRO A 166 -5.72 6.79 -7.77
N TYR A 167 -5.13 6.88 -6.59
CA TYR A 167 -4.62 8.12 -6.04
C TYR A 167 -3.15 8.35 -6.33
N TYR A 168 -2.38 7.35 -6.75
CA TYR A 168 -0.95 7.52 -6.99
C TYR A 168 -0.69 8.41 -8.21
N LYS A 169 0.16 9.42 -8.03
CA LYS A 169 0.51 10.42 -9.04
C LYS A 169 1.93 10.27 -9.58
N GLY A 170 2.76 9.49 -8.91
CA GLY A 170 4.12 9.19 -9.34
C GLY A 170 5.15 9.35 -8.23
N CYS A 171 6.39 9.04 -8.59
CA CYS A 171 7.56 9.21 -7.75
C CYS A 171 8.27 10.51 -8.13
N ILE A 172 8.47 11.41 -7.16
CA ILE A 172 9.15 12.68 -7.39
C ILE A 172 10.30 12.89 -6.42
N GLN A 173 11.35 13.55 -6.87
CA GLN A 173 12.48 13.94 -6.04
C GLN A 173 12.08 15.07 -5.08
N ASP A 174 12.23 14.81 -3.79
CA ASP A 174 12.10 15.80 -2.73
C ASP A 174 13.41 16.56 -2.50
N ASP A 175 13.34 17.67 -1.77
CA ASP A 175 14.46 18.57 -1.55
C ASP A 175 15.14 18.35 -0.20
N LYS A 176 16.47 18.26 -0.23
CA LYS A 176 17.28 18.03 0.98
C LYS A 176 17.58 19.29 1.78
N TYR A 177 17.27 20.47 1.24
CA TYR A 177 17.49 21.73 1.93
C TYR A 177 16.25 22.14 2.72
N CYS A 178 16.48 22.71 3.90
CA CYS A 178 15.40 23.15 4.77
C CYS A 178 14.48 24.17 4.09
N GLY A 179 13.18 24.03 4.33
CA GLY A 179 12.15 24.90 3.75
C GLY A 179 11.98 24.76 2.23
N LYS A 180 12.64 23.78 1.59
CA LYS A 180 12.53 23.51 0.14
C LYS A 180 11.76 22.24 -0.18
N ARG A 181 11.27 21.52 0.84
CA ARG A 181 10.40 20.35 0.69
C ARG A 181 9.29 20.60 -0.34
N VAL A 182 9.06 19.62 -1.21
CA VAL A 182 8.04 19.70 -2.26
C VAL A 182 6.65 19.79 -1.65
N LEU A 183 6.39 18.99 -0.60
CA LEU A 183 5.25 19.13 0.29
C LEU A 183 5.78 19.43 1.69
N GLY A 184 5.30 20.50 2.33
CA GLY A 184 5.81 20.91 3.65
C GLY A 184 4.80 21.68 4.51
N ASN A 185 3.54 21.77 4.08
CA ASN A 185 2.52 22.53 4.79
C ASN A 185 2.10 21.85 6.11
N SER A 186 2.14 20.52 6.15
CA SER A 186 1.93 19.71 7.35
C SER A 186 2.67 18.39 7.18
N CYS A 187 3.13 17.79 8.28
CA CYS A 187 3.70 16.44 8.25
C CYS A 187 3.42 15.67 9.52
N LEU A 188 3.50 14.37 9.36
CA LEU A 188 3.34 13.35 10.38
C LEU A 188 4.44 12.30 10.18
N SER A 189 4.92 11.71 11.27
CA SER A 189 5.79 10.54 11.22
C SER A 189 5.17 9.44 12.07
N SER A 190 5.08 8.23 11.52
CA SER A 190 4.48 7.07 12.20
C SER A 190 5.31 5.82 11.92
N GLU A 191 5.64 5.06 12.96
CA GLU A 191 6.35 3.76 12.84
C GLU A 191 5.46 2.67 12.21
N SER A 192 4.14 2.90 12.14
CA SER A 192 3.17 2.04 11.47
C SER A 192 2.53 2.73 10.26
N MET A 193 3.21 3.69 9.65
CA MET A 193 2.67 4.49 8.55
C MET A 193 2.10 3.60 7.44
N THR A 194 0.94 4.01 6.92
CA THR A 194 0.30 3.48 5.71
C THR A 194 -0.01 4.62 4.74
N VAL A 195 -0.24 4.30 3.47
CA VAL A 195 -0.71 5.30 2.49
C VAL A 195 -2.06 5.88 2.93
N ASP A 196 -2.96 5.04 3.43
CA ASP A 196 -4.29 5.44 3.87
C ASP A 196 -4.23 6.41 5.06
N GLU A 197 -3.39 6.12 6.07
CA GLU A 197 -3.17 7.01 7.23
C GLU A 197 -2.66 8.38 6.79
N CYS A 198 -1.71 8.43 5.84
CA CYS A 198 -1.19 9.70 5.34
C CYS A 198 -2.24 10.49 4.56
N ILE A 199 -2.98 9.84 3.67
CA ILE A 199 -4.07 10.47 2.92
C ILE A 199 -5.14 11.00 3.88
N ASP A 200 -5.55 10.22 4.87
CA ASP A 200 -6.55 10.60 5.86
C ASP A 200 -6.09 11.79 6.72
N ASN A 201 -4.83 11.79 7.13
CA ASN A 201 -4.23 12.91 7.85
C ASN A 201 -4.26 14.19 7.01
N CYS A 202 -3.84 14.12 5.74
CA CYS A 202 -3.86 15.27 4.85
C CYS A 202 -5.30 15.73 4.54
N ARG A 203 -6.27 14.81 4.46
CA ARG A 203 -7.68 15.13 4.24
C ARG A 203 -8.29 15.92 5.40
N LYS A 204 -7.98 15.55 6.65
CA LYS A 204 -8.50 16.25 7.86
C LYS A 204 -8.20 17.75 7.85
N ASP A 205 -7.04 18.12 7.30
CA ASP A 205 -6.60 19.51 7.20
C ASP A 205 -6.89 20.14 5.81
N ASN A 206 -7.72 19.49 4.98
CA ASN A 206 -8.13 19.94 3.64
C ASN A 206 -6.97 20.14 2.63
N TYR A 207 -5.92 19.32 2.73
CA TYR A 207 -4.85 19.32 1.73
C TYR A 207 -5.23 18.49 0.49
N LYS A 208 -4.75 18.92 -0.69
CA LYS A 208 -5.00 18.23 -1.97
C LYS A 208 -4.07 17.05 -2.25
N PHE A 209 -2.88 17.06 -1.65
CA PHE A 209 -1.84 16.06 -1.90
C PHE A 209 -1.27 15.52 -0.60
N ALA A 210 -1.00 14.22 -0.63
CA ALA A 210 -0.25 13.49 0.36
C ALA A 210 1.03 12.96 -0.29
N GLY A 211 2.14 13.03 0.43
CA GLY A 211 3.45 12.56 -0.03
C GLY A 211 4.07 11.69 1.04
N LEU A 212 4.48 10.48 0.67
CA LEU A 212 5.17 9.58 1.60
C LEU A 212 6.65 9.49 1.25
N GLU A 213 7.50 9.63 2.26
CA GLU A 213 8.95 9.57 2.15
C GLU A 213 9.53 8.69 3.27
N ALA A 214 10.68 8.06 3.00
CA ALA A 214 11.47 7.37 4.01
C ALA A 214 10.66 6.36 4.84
N ARG A 215 9.60 5.78 4.26
CA ARG A 215 8.67 4.79 4.83
C ARG A 215 7.70 5.33 5.86
N THR A 216 8.20 6.11 6.82
CA THR A 216 7.44 6.53 8.01
C THR A 216 6.91 7.95 7.91
N GLN A 217 7.41 8.75 6.96
CA GLN A 217 7.11 10.18 6.89
C GLN A 217 5.97 10.43 5.91
N CYS A 218 5.03 11.26 6.36
CA CYS A 218 3.91 11.77 5.59
C CYS A 218 4.00 13.28 5.52
N PHE A 219 3.82 13.83 4.33
CA PHE A 219 3.83 15.26 4.03
C PHE A 219 2.54 15.64 3.32
N CYS A 220 1.97 16.78 3.67
CA CYS A 220 0.76 17.30 3.08
C CYS A 220 1.04 18.65 2.40
N GLY A 221 0.33 18.91 1.31
CA GLY A 221 0.37 20.20 0.64
C GLY A 221 -0.76 20.40 -0.35
N ASN A 222 -0.91 21.64 -0.81
CA ASN A 222 -1.98 22.04 -1.74
C ASN A 222 -1.51 22.18 -3.19
N SER A 223 -0.20 22.17 -3.40
CA SER A 223 0.44 22.24 -4.70
C SER A 223 1.81 21.57 -4.60
N TYR A 224 2.32 21.15 -5.75
CA TYR A 224 3.67 20.66 -5.92
C TYR A 224 4.14 21.04 -7.32
N ASN A 225 5.45 21.21 -7.50
CA ASN A 225 6.04 21.39 -8.82
C ASN A 225 6.68 20.06 -9.25
N SER A 226 6.18 19.45 -10.33
CA SER A 226 6.74 18.21 -10.88
C SER A 226 7.84 18.43 -11.92
N ILE A 227 8.04 19.66 -12.40
CA ILE A 227 9.00 19.98 -13.46
C ILE A 227 10.40 19.58 -12.99
N ASN A 228 11.06 18.71 -13.78
CA ASN A 228 12.39 18.17 -13.52
C ASN A 228 12.54 17.39 -12.19
N ARG A 229 11.43 16.97 -11.58
CA ARG A 229 11.45 16.20 -10.33
C ARG A 229 10.95 14.77 -10.49
N LEU A 230 10.39 14.40 -11.65
CA LEU A 230 9.98 13.02 -11.91
C LEU A 230 11.21 12.11 -11.94
N ILE A 231 11.17 11.06 -11.12
CA ILE A 231 12.21 10.03 -11.02
C ILE A 231 11.56 8.66 -11.17
N GLY A 232 12.36 7.63 -11.43
CA GLY A 232 11.85 6.28 -11.58
C GLY A 232 11.18 5.75 -10.31
N SER A 233 10.13 4.94 -10.45
CA SER A 233 9.37 4.39 -9.33
C SER A 233 10.22 3.47 -8.43
N GLU A 234 11.36 2.98 -8.92
CA GLU A 234 12.36 2.30 -8.10
C GLU A 234 12.99 3.18 -7.02
N GLN A 235 12.99 4.51 -7.17
CA GLN A 235 13.44 5.40 -6.10
C GLN A 235 12.43 5.48 -4.95
N CYS A 236 11.15 5.28 -5.25
CA CYS A 236 10.06 5.31 -4.28
C CYS A 236 9.69 3.93 -3.70
N ARG A 237 10.46 2.89 -3.97
CA ARG A 237 10.14 1.49 -3.65
C ARG A 237 10.04 1.10 -2.17
N ALA A 238 10.25 2.01 -1.21
CA ALA A 238 10.28 1.62 0.19
C ALA A 238 8.88 1.22 0.63
N SER A 239 8.76 0.03 1.22
CA SER A 239 7.44 -0.46 1.65
C SER A 239 6.99 0.26 2.91
N CYS A 240 5.69 0.53 3.02
CA CYS A 240 5.11 1.10 4.22
C CYS A 240 5.23 0.14 5.41
N PRO A 241 5.67 0.59 6.60
CA PRO A 241 5.81 -0.29 7.76
C PRO A 241 4.49 -0.89 8.25
N GLY A 242 3.39 -0.13 8.17
CA GLY A 242 2.05 -0.60 8.55
C GLY A 242 1.40 -1.51 7.52
N ASN A 243 1.82 -1.44 6.25
CA ASN A 243 1.30 -2.28 5.16
C ASN A 243 2.37 -2.48 4.08
N ASN A 244 3.05 -3.63 4.10
CA ASN A 244 4.16 -3.89 3.18
C ASN A 244 3.76 -4.01 1.69
N SER A 245 2.46 -4.07 1.38
CA SER A 245 1.91 -4.04 0.02
C SER A 245 1.67 -2.62 -0.52
N GLN A 246 2.02 -1.59 0.26
CA GLN A 246 1.93 -0.19 -0.13
C GLN A 246 3.33 0.43 -0.26
N ILE A 247 3.41 1.48 -1.07
CA ILE A 247 4.65 2.17 -1.42
C ILE A 247 4.72 3.52 -0.69
N CYS A 248 5.72 3.68 0.18
CA CYS A 248 5.92 4.83 1.08
C CYS A 248 7.22 5.60 0.76
N GLY A 249 7.47 5.83 -0.53
CA GLY A 249 8.58 6.66 -0.99
C GLY A 249 9.96 6.02 -0.85
N GLY A 250 10.98 6.85 -0.80
CA GLY A 250 12.37 6.49 -0.58
C GLY A 250 13.07 7.66 0.11
N ILE A 251 14.40 7.67 0.15
CA ILE A 251 15.12 8.83 0.71
C ILE A 251 15.20 9.91 -0.36
N TRP A 252 14.67 11.11 -0.07
CA TRP A 252 14.50 12.20 -1.03
C TRP A 252 13.66 11.82 -2.25
N ALA A 253 12.83 10.79 -2.12
CA ALA A 253 11.94 10.30 -3.16
C ALA A 253 10.54 10.20 -2.57
N LEU A 254 9.67 11.11 -2.97
CA LEU A 254 8.31 11.25 -2.46
C LEU A 254 7.36 10.43 -3.35
N SER A 255 6.68 9.44 -2.78
CA SER A 255 5.51 8.83 -3.40
C SER A 255 4.34 9.77 -3.25
N LEU A 256 3.89 10.36 -4.37
CA LEU A 256 2.85 11.37 -4.36
C LEU A 256 1.47 10.74 -4.59
N TYR A 257 0.51 11.13 -3.77
CA TYR A 257 -0.89 10.71 -3.85
C TYR A 257 -1.82 11.93 -3.86
N GLU A 258 -2.89 11.85 -4.63
CA GLU A 258 -4.01 12.79 -4.54
C GLU A 258 -4.90 12.44 -3.35
N VAL A 259 -5.28 13.45 -2.58
CA VAL A 259 -6.22 13.30 -1.48
C VAL A 259 -7.63 13.46 -2.07
N PRO A 260 -8.46 12.41 -2.05
CA PRO A 260 -9.83 12.55 -2.51
C PRO A 260 -10.58 13.51 -1.59
N LEU A 261 -11.33 14.43 -2.19
CA LEU A 261 -12.25 15.29 -1.45
C LEU A 261 -13.18 14.41 -0.62
N PRO A 262 -13.57 14.85 0.60
CA PRO A 262 -14.70 14.23 1.28
C PRO A 262 -15.85 14.17 0.29
N LEU A 263 -16.43 13.00 0.10
CA LEU A 263 -17.74 12.94 -0.55
C LEU A 263 -18.62 13.93 0.22
N PRO A 264 -19.42 14.77 -0.47
CA PRO A 264 -20.43 15.55 0.22
C PRO A 264 -21.12 14.59 1.17
N ALA A 265 -21.17 14.93 2.46
CA ALA A 265 -21.98 14.16 3.39
C ALA A 265 -23.32 14.02 2.69
N ASP A 266 -23.69 12.78 2.37
CA ASP A 266 -24.98 12.52 1.76
C ASP A 266 -25.96 13.13 2.73
N ASP A 267 -26.57 14.24 2.32
CA ASP A 267 -27.64 14.90 3.03
C ASP A 267 -28.87 14.02 2.86
N THR A 268 -28.74 12.78 3.34
CA THR A 268 -29.80 12.07 4.02
C THR A 268 -30.11 12.90 5.26
N THR A 269 -30.74 14.04 5.00
CA THR A 269 -32.01 14.33 5.64
C THR A 269 -32.76 13.01 5.67
N ASP A 270 -32.59 12.31 6.79
CA ASP A 270 -33.52 11.33 7.26
C ASP A 270 -34.85 12.09 7.34
N THR A 271 -35.54 12.14 6.20
CA THR A 271 -36.97 12.20 6.11
C THR A 271 -37.44 10.89 6.73
N THR A 272 -37.25 10.80 8.05
CA THR A 272 -38.24 10.23 8.94
C THR A 272 -39.53 10.86 8.48
N GLY A 273 -40.22 10.14 7.59
CA GLY A 273 -41.57 10.46 7.22
C GLY A 273 -42.28 10.64 8.54
N LEU A 274 -42.67 11.89 8.81
CA LEU A 274 -43.62 12.21 9.84
C LEU A 274 -44.79 11.29 9.54
N LYS A 275 -44.88 10.18 10.29
CA LYS A 275 -46.05 9.32 10.27
C LYS A 275 -47.13 10.15 10.94
N ILE A 276 -47.78 10.99 10.14
CA ILE A 276 -49.08 11.55 10.47
C ILE A 276 -50.00 10.32 10.51
N GLY A 277 -50.18 9.77 11.70
CA GLY A 277 -51.12 8.69 11.95
C GLY A 277 -52.53 9.21 11.67
N LEU A 278 -52.97 9.10 10.41
CA LEU A 278 -54.38 9.10 10.08
C LEU A 278 -54.96 7.76 10.53
N SER A 279 -55.41 7.72 11.77
CA SER A 279 -56.26 6.67 12.30
C SER A 279 -57.67 6.84 11.72
N ILE A 280 -57.88 6.39 10.48
CA ILE A 280 -59.23 6.20 9.91
C ILE A 280 -59.20 4.90 9.11
N GLY A 281 -59.85 3.86 9.66
CA GLY A 281 -59.95 2.57 8.98
C GLY A 281 -60.63 1.44 9.74
N ILE A 282 -61.56 1.73 10.65
CA ILE A 282 -62.37 0.72 11.36
C ILE A 282 -63.52 0.06 10.52
N PRO A 283 -63.83 0.36 9.23
CA PRO A 283 -64.93 -0.36 8.58
C PRO A 283 -64.57 -1.79 8.13
N ALA A 284 -63.30 -2.10 7.83
CA ALA A 284 -62.96 -3.42 7.27
C ALA A 284 -63.04 -4.56 8.31
N PHE A 285 -62.64 -4.30 9.56
CA PHE A 285 -62.62 -5.33 10.60
C PHE A 285 -64.04 -5.68 11.10
N ILE A 286 -64.92 -4.68 11.20
CA ILE A 286 -66.32 -4.88 11.58
C ILE A 286 -67.05 -5.68 10.48
N ILE A 287 -66.79 -5.38 9.20
CA ILE A 287 -67.38 -6.14 8.09
C ILE A 287 -66.93 -7.60 8.12
N VAL A 288 -65.64 -7.88 8.37
CA VAL A 288 -65.13 -9.25 8.47
C VAL A 288 -65.76 -10.02 9.63
N VAL A 289 -65.91 -9.38 10.80
CA VAL A 289 -66.55 -10.02 11.97
C VAL A 289 -68.04 -10.30 11.72
N ILE A 290 -68.76 -9.38 11.07
CA ILE A 290 -70.18 -9.59 10.70
C ILE A 290 -70.32 -10.74 9.69
N VAL A 291 -69.44 -10.83 8.70
CA VAL A 291 -69.47 -11.94 7.71
C VAL A 291 -69.19 -13.28 8.37
N ILE A 292 -68.21 -13.36 9.27
CA ILE A 292 -67.89 -14.59 10.00
C ILE A 292 -69.05 -15.01 10.92
N ALA A 293 -69.67 -14.05 11.62
CA ALA A 293 -70.85 -14.31 12.44
C ALA A 293 -72.04 -14.80 11.60
N PHE A 294 -72.28 -14.21 10.44
CA PHE A 294 -73.36 -14.62 9.53
C PHE A 294 -73.14 -16.05 8.99
N LEU A 295 -71.89 -16.41 8.65
CA LEU A 295 -71.54 -17.77 8.23
C LEU A 295 -71.74 -18.81 9.36
N PHE A 296 -71.42 -18.45 10.61
CA PHE A 296 -71.65 -19.31 11.76
C PHE A 296 -73.14 -19.52 12.06
N ILE A 297 -73.97 -18.47 11.97
CA ILE A 297 -75.42 -18.58 12.16
C ILE A 297 -76.05 -19.45 11.05
N ARG A 298 -75.60 -19.30 9.80
CA ARG A 298 -76.09 -20.10 8.67
C ARG A 298 -75.71 -21.58 8.78
N ARG A 299 -74.54 -21.89 9.36
CA ARG A 299 -74.09 -23.26 9.63
C ARG A 299 -74.90 -23.92 10.75
N ARG A 300 -75.30 -23.15 11.77
CA ARG A 300 -76.16 -23.63 12.86
C ARG A 300 -77.62 -23.86 12.42
N SER A 301 -78.13 -23.06 11.49
CA SER A 301 -79.46 -23.27 10.88
C SER A 301 -79.53 -24.53 10.00
N ARG A 302 -78.43 -24.94 9.35
CA ARG A 302 -78.37 -26.20 8.59
C ARG A 302 -78.35 -27.44 9.48
N HIS A 303 -77.88 -27.32 10.72
CA HIS A 303 -77.83 -28.46 11.65
C HIS A 303 -79.17 -28.73 12.37
N ASN A 304 -80.11 -27.79 12.33
CA ASN A 304 -81.48 -27.93 12.87
C ASN A 304 -82.50 -28.38 11.80
N LYS A 305 -82.05 -28.76 10.59
CA LYS A 305 -82.93 -29.15 9.48
C LYS A 305 -82.68 -30.59 8.97
N ASN A 306 -81.89 -31.38 9.70
CA ASN A 306 -81.57 -32.78 9.38
C ASN A 306 -82.36 -33.77 10.26
N GLU A 307 -83.62 -33.46 10.52
CA GLU A 307 -84.60 -34.38 11.07
C GLU A 307 -85.89 -34.08 10.33
N TYR A 308 -85.96 -34.47 9.06
CA TYR A 308 -87.17 -34.78 8.28
C TYR A 308 -86.71 -35.19 6.88
N ASP A 309 -87.12 -36.39 6.50
CA ASP A 309 -87.31 -36.94 5.15
C ASP A 309 -86.13 -37.73 4.53
N GLU A 310 -86.21 -39.03 4.83
CA GLU A 310 -85.82 -40.18 4.00
C GLU A 310 -86.56 -40.21 2.64
N ASP A 311 -86.08 -41.10 1.76
CA ASP A 311 -86.68 -41.60 0.51
C ASP A 311 -86.48 -40.76 -0.77
N ASP A 312 -85.59 -41.20 -1.66
CA ASP A 312 -85.99 -41.97 -2.86
C ASP A 312 -84.81 -42.39 -3.75
N ASN A 313 -85.01 -43.54 -4.40
CA ASN A 313 -84.09 -44.42 -5.14
C ASN A 313 -83.82 -44.02 -6.61
N ASP A 314 -82.91 -44.81 -7.22
CA ASP A 314 -82.77 -45.16 -8.65
C ASP A 314 -82.10 -44.09 -9.57
N GLU A 315 -81.28 -44.40 -10.57
CA GLU A 315 -81.11 -45.61 -11.39
C GLU A 315 -79.75 -45.55 -12.16
N ASN A 316 -79.23 -46.70 -12.57
CA ASN A 316 -78.06 -46.88 -13.45
C ASN A 316 -78.41 -46.54 -14.92
N ASP A 317 -77.42 -46.18 -15.75
CA ASP A 317 -77.23 -46.91 -17.01
C ASP A 317 -75.89 -46.72 -17.74
N ASN A 318 -75.57 -47.79 -18.46
CA ASN A 318 -74.36 -48.21 -19.18
C ASN A 318 -73.89 -47.31 -20.34
N TYR A 319 -72.60 -47.41 -20.70
CA TYR A 319 -72.14 -47.46 -22.10
C TYR A 319 -70.76 -48.14 -22.23
N GLU A 320 -70.71 -49.23 -23.00
CA GLU A 320 -69.52 -49.91 -23.53
C GLU A 320 -69.22 -49.49 -24.99
N ASP A 321 -67.95 -49.69 -25.37
CA ASP A 321 -67.43 -50.14 -26.67
C ASP A 321 -67.03 -49.18 -27.81
N ASP A 322 -65.69 -49.03 -27.94
CA ASP A 322 -64.82 -49.63 -28.96
C ASP A 322 -64.34 -48.93 -30.26
N ASN A 323 -63.03 -49.18 -30.47
CA ASN A 323 -62.25 -49.39 -31.69
C ASN A 323 -61.53 -48.25 -32.47
N ASP A 324 -60.21 -48.20 -32.22
CA ASP A 324 -59.09 -48.67 -33.08
C ASP A 324 -58.48 -47.80 -34.23
N LYS A 325 -57.13 -47.80 -34.21
CA LYS A 325 -56.08 -47.74 -35.26
C LYS A 325 -55.99 -46.62 -36.31
N ALA A 326 -54.78 -46.07 -36.42
CA ALA A 326 -53.91 -46.24 -37.61
C ALA A 326 -52.42 -45.95 -37.30
N HIS A 327 -51.56 -46.86 -37.77
CA HIS A 327 -50.09 -46.80 -37.79
C HIS A 327 -49.52 -45.81 -38.82
N ARG A 328 -48.38 -45.17 -38.49
CA ARG A 328 -47.10 -45.35 -39.20
C ARG A 328 -45.93 -44.85 -38.37
#